data_AF-A0A182TCA6-F1
#
_entry.id   AF-A0A182TCA6-F1
#
_cell.length_a   1.000
_cell.length_b   1.000
_cell.length_c   1.000
_cell.angle_alpha   90.00
_cell.angle_beta   90.00
_cell.angle_gamma   90.00
#
_symmetry.space_group_name_H-M   'P 1'
#
loop_
_entity.id
_entity.type
_entity.pdbx_description
1 polymer ?
#
loop_
_entity_poly.entity_id
_entity_poly.type
_entity_poly.pdbx_seq_one_letter_code
_entity_poly.pdbx_strand_id
1 'polypeptide(L)'
;LELVRTIRQKLPDVYIILPTLLPRGQQPNELRDKNDRVNRLLRESCIGINKVQIVIVDNGLIQSDGTISHHDMFDYLNLTNVGCKKVFEPVCDLLHQILTENERERDLTPSE
;
A
#
# COMPACT_ATOMS: atom_id res chain seq x y z
N LEU A 1 -7.92 10.29 -8.49
CA LEU A 1 -9.08 9.41 -8.76
C LEU A 1 -9.22 9.02 -10.23
N GLU A 2 -8.75 9.82 -11.20
CA GLU A 2 -8.96 9.50 -12.61
C GLU A 2 -8.42 8.13 -13.03
N LEU A 3 -7.23 7.75 -12.55
CA LEU A 3 -6.69 6.39 -12.78
C LEU A 3 -7.63 5.27 -12.32
N VAL A 4 -8.25 5.42 -11.14
CA VAL A 4 -9.22 4.45 -10.61
C VAL A 4 -10.42 4.34 -11.54
N ARG A 5 -10.94 5.48 -12.04
CA ARG A 5 -12.04 5.51 -13.01
C ARG A 5 -11.66 4.85 -14.31
N THR A 6 -10.50 5.17 -14.87
CA THR A 6 -10.00 4.59 -16.11
C THR A 6 -9.83 3.06 -15.98
N ILE A 7 -9.26 2.59 -14.87
CA ILE A 7 -9.11 1.14 -14.61
C ILE A 7 -10.50 0.50 -14.52
N ARG A 8 -11.42 1.08 -13.74
CA ARG A 8 -12.79 0.55 -13.58
C ARG A 8 -13.57 0.52 -14.90
N GLN A 9 -13.38 1.49 -15.79
CA GLN A 9 -14.00 1.48 -17.12
C GLN A 9 -13.51 0.32 -17.99
N LYS A 10 -12.22 -0.03 -17.91
CA LYS A 10 -11.61 -1.10 -18.70
C LYS A 10 -11.77 -2.49 -18.07
N LEU A 11 -11.81 -2.55 -16.74
CA LEU A 11 -11.89 -3.75 -15.93
C LEU A 11 -12.98 -3.55 -14.85
N PRO A 12 -14.27 -3.73 -15.20
CA PRO A 12 -15.39 -3.36 -14.33
C PRO A 12 -15.39 -4.02 -12.94
N ASP A 13 -14.84 -5.24 -12.81
CA ASP A 13 -14.92 -6.02 -11.58
C ASP A 13 -13.59 -6.20 -10.83
N VAL A 14 -12.53 -5.52 -11.26
CA VAL A 14 -11.19 -5.67 -10.67
C VAL A 14 -11.09 -5.05 -9.27
N TYR A 15 -10.32 -5.67 -8.37
CA TYR A 15 -9.88 -5.04 -7.13
C TYR A 15 -8.74 -4.07 -7.41
N ILE A 16 -8.83 -2.86 -6.86
CA ILE A 16 -7.81 -1.82 -7.02
C ILE A 16 -7.24 -1.51 -5.63
N ILE A 17 -5.96 -1.79 -5.47
CA ILE A 17 -5.22 -1.52 -4.23
C ILE A 17 -4.36 -0.28 -4.47
N LEU A 18 -4.46 0.68 -3.57
CA LEU A 18 -3.74 1.96 -3.63
C LEU A 18 -2.84 2.09 -2.40
N PRO A 19 -1.54 1.75 -2.50
CA PRO A 19 -0.59 2.04 -1.45
C PRO A 19 -0.46 3.56 -1.24
N THR A 20 -0.31 3.98 0.01
CA THR A 20 0.00 5.38 0.34
C THR A 20 1.38 5.80 -0.17
N LEU A 21 1.54 7.10 -0.43
CA LEU A 21 2.83 7.67 -0.80
C LEU A 21 3.78 7.65 0.40
N LEU A 22 4.99 7.15 0.17
CA LEU A 22 6.03 7.07 1.18
C LEU A 22 6.62 8.44 1.52
N PRO A 23 7.16 8.63 2.74
CA PRO A 23 8.01 9.77 3.05
C PRO A 23 9.31 9.71 2.24
N ARG A 24 9.97 10.86 2.06
CA ARG A 24 11.23 10.98 1.31
C ARG A 24 12.14 12.07 1.87
N GLY A 25 13.41 12.05 1.48
CA GLY A 25 14.48 12.89 2.02
C GLY A 25 14.92 12.41 3.40
N GLN A 26 16.18 12.59 3.78
CA GLN A 26 16.70 12.09 5.06
C GLN A 26 16.07 12.80 6.26
N GLN A 27 15.89 14.12 6.18
CA GLN A 27 15.37 14.97 7.24
C GLN A 27 13.92 15.41 6.96
N PRO A 28 13.17 15.92 7.95
CA PRO A 28 11.87 16.55 7.73
C PRO A 28 11.95 17.62 6.63
N ASN A 29 10.99 17.60 5.71
CA ASN A 29 10.94 18.51 4.56
C ASN A 29 9.52 18.60 3.97
N GLU A 30 9.26 19.65 3.21
CA GLU A 30 7.94 19.97 2.64
C GLU A 30 7.38 18.87 1.73
N LEU A 31 8.23 18.04 1.10
CA LEU A 31 7.75 16.94 0.25
C LEU A 31 7.14 15.82 1.07
N ARG A 32 7.57 15.62 2.33
CA ARG A 32 6.91 14.69 3.25
C ARG A 32 5.52 15.17 3.60
N ASP A 33 5.37 16.44 3.96
CA ASP A 33 4.07 17.05 4.27
C ASP A 33 3.12 17.01 3.07
N LYS A 34 3.67 17.25 1.88
CA LYS A 34 2.93 17.12 0.62
C LYS A 34 2.42 15.70 0.40
N ASN A 35 3.27 14.68 0.56
CA ASN A 35 2.89 13.28 0.38
C ASN A 35 1.83 12.87 1.41
N ASP A 36 1.99 13.25 2.67
CA ASP A 36 1.02 12.97 3.74
C ASP A 36 -0.33 13.65 3.48
N ARG A 37 -0.33 14.90 2.99
CA ARG A 37 -1.56 15.57 2.54
C ARG A 37 -2.24 14.83 1.39
N VAL A 38 -1.47 14.32 0.42
CA VAL A 38 -2.03 13.50 -0.67
C VAL A 38 -2.63 12.21 -0.11
N ASN A 39 -1.97 11.55 0.84
CA ASN A 39 -2.47 10.33 1.48
C ASN A 39 -3.81 10.58 2.19
N ARG A 40 -3.96 11.69 2.93
CA ARG A 40 -5.25 12.07 3.55
C ARG A 40 -6.35 12.27 2.51
N LEU A 41 -6.07 13.06 1.47
CA LEU A 41 -7.06 13.33 0.41
C LEU A 41 -7.46 12.05 -0.33
N LEU A 42 -6.52 11.13 -0.58
CA LEU A 42 -6.81 9.84 -1.19
C LEU A 42 -7.72 9.00 -0.29
N ARG A 43 -7.42 8.93 1.03
CA ARG A 43 -8.25 8.20 2.01
C ARG A 43 -9.69 8.68 1.97
N GLU A 44 -9.90 9.99 2.05
CA GLU A 44 -11.23 10.60 1.98
C GLU A 44 -11.92 10.35 0.64
N SER A 45 -11.18 10.50 -0.47
CA SER A 45 -11.71 10.39 -1.83
C SER A 45 -12.09 8.96 -2.24
N CYS A 46 -11.52 7.95 -1.59
CA CYS A 46 -11.78 6.55 -1.90
C CYS A 46 -12.85 5.89 -1.03
N ILE A 47 -13.39 6.60 -0.03
CA ILE A 47 -14.49 6.09 0.82
C ILE A 47 -15.69 5.72 -0.05
N GLY A 48 -16.21 4.50 0.14
CA GLY A 48 -17.41 4.02 -0.55
C GLY A 48 -17.19 3.62 -2.01
N ILE A 49 -15.98 3.71 -2.56
CA ILE A 49 -15.72 3.21 -3.92
C ILE A 49 -15.60 1.68 -3.88
N ASN A 50 -16.49 1.01 -4.63
CA ASN A 50 -16.53 -0.45 -4.71
C ASN A 50 -15.16 -1.04 -5.14
N LYS A 51 -14.70 -2.05 -4.40
CA LYS A 51 -13.45 -2.81 -4.66
C LYS A 51 -12.21 -1.91 -4.83
N VAL A 52 -12.17 -0.79 -4.11
CA VAL A 52 -10.99 0.08 -4.00
C VAL A 52 -10.57 0.13 -2.54
N GLN A 53 -9.32 -0.23 -2.26
CA GLN A 53 -8.77 -0.19 -0.91
C GLN A 53 -7.46 0.58 -0.87
N ILE A 54 -7.29 1.41 0.14
CA ILE A 54 -6.03 2.09 0.42
C ILE A 54 -5.26 1.28 1.46
N VAL A 55 -3.99 1.02 1.19
CA VAL A 55 -3.08 0.31 2.11
C VAL A 55 -2.08 1.30 2.66
N ILE A 56 -2.02 1.38 3.99
CA ILE A 56 -1.10 2.27 4.70
C ILE A 56 0.27 1.60 4.73
N VAL A 57 1.17 2.09 3.88
CA VAL A 57 2.55 1.60 3.74
C VAL A 57 3.59 2.66 4.11
N ASP A 58 3.15 3.87 4.44
CA ASP A 58 3.96 5.03 4.80
C ASP A 58 4.45 5.02 6.26
N ASN A 59 4.07 3.99 7.03
CA ASN A 59 4.47 3.82 8.43
C ASN A 59 5.85 3.15 8.56
N GLY A 60 6.55 3.50 9.65
CA GLY A 60 7.75 2.78 10.09
C GLY A 60 9.06 3.16 9.38
N LEU A 61 9.04 4.00 8.36
CA LEU A 61 10.25 4.50 7.69
C LEU A 61 10.88 5.71 8.40
N ILE A 62 10.06 6.52 9.06
CA ILE A 62 10.52 7.67 9.86
C ILE A 62 10.87 7.16 11.26
N GLN A 63 12.10 7.40 11.68
CA GLN A 63 12.62 7.06 13.01
C GLN A 63 12.13 8.05 14.08
N SER A 64 12.37 7.74 15.35
CA SER A 64 11.98 8.60 16.47
C SER A 64 12.63 9.99 16.44
N ASP A 65 13.80 10.11 15.81
CA ASP A 65 14.50 11.39 15.59
C ASP A 65 14.01 12.15 14.34
N GLY A 66 13.02 11.62 13.63
CA GLY A 66 12.48 12.20 12.41
C GLY A 66 13.26 11.87 11.14
N THR A 67 14.33 11.09 11.20
CA THR A 67 15.14 10.73 10.03
C THR A 67 14.62 9.48 9.30
N ILE A 68 15.06 9.29 8.05
CA ILE A 68 14.90 8.03 7.32
C ILE A 68 16.27 7.36 7.20
N SER A 69 16.34 6.07 7.54
CA SER A 69 17.56 5.29 7.45
C SER A 69 17.93 4.98 6.00
N HIS A 70 19.22 5.12 5.65
CA HIS A 70 19.73 4.69 4.35
C HIS A 70 19.67 3.16 4.16
N HIS A 71 19.53 2.38 5.24
CA HIS A 71 19.27 0.95 5.16
C HIS A 71 17.85 0.63 4.67
N ASP A 72 16.88 1.53 4.89
CA ASP A 72 15.53 1.40 4.37
C ASP A 72 15.40 2.07 2.99
N MET A 73 16.03 3.23 2.78
CA MET A 73 16.07 3.95 1.50
C MET A 73 17.47 4.47 1.16
N PHE A 74 18.18 3.83 0.24
CA PHE A 74 19.62 4.10 0.02
C PHE A 74 19.95 5.53 -0.45
N ASP A 75 18.99 6.21 -1.08
CA ASP A 75 19.08 7.61 -1.52
C ASP A 75 17.96 8.49 -0.91
N TYR A 76 17.30 7.99 0.14
CA TYR A 76 16.16 8.62 0.81
C TYR A 76 14.94 8.83 -0.10
N LEU A 77 14.82 8.05 -1.18
CA LEU A 77 13.64 8.01 -2.05
C LEU A 77 13.29 6.56 -2.44
N ASN A 78 14.28 5.84 -2.94
CA ASN A 78 14.16 4.47 -3.41
C ASN A 78 14.44 3.51 -2.26
N LEU A 79 13.54 2.55 -2.08
CA LEU A 79 13.66 1.53 -1.04
C LEU A 79 14.81 0.56 -1.36
N THR A 80 15.48 0.08 -0.32
CA THR A 80 16.31 -1.11 -0.40
C THR A 80 15.44 -2.37 -0.38
N ASN A 81 16.05 -3.55 -0.54
CA ASN A 81 15.33 -4.82 -0.34
C ASN A 81 14.73 -4.96 1.06
N VAL A 82 15.40 -4.41 2.08
CA VAL A 82 14.90 -4.43 3.47
C VAL A 82 13.71 -3.48 3.60
N GLY A 83 13.84 -2.26 3.07
CA GLY A 83 12.75 -1.28 3.03
C GLY A 83 11.52 -1.81 2.28
N CYS A 84 11.72 -2.44 1.12
CA CYS A 84 10.64 -3.04 0.33
C CYS A 84 9.85 -4.09 1.12
N LYS A 85 10.54 -5.04 1.79
CA LYS A 85 9.86 -6.07 2.58
C LYS A 85 8.99 -5.45 3.67
N LYS A 86 9.57 -4.52 4.44
CA LYS A 86 8.89 -3.82 5.53
C LYS A 86 7.66 -3.02 5.06
N VAL A 87 7.77 -2.33 3.93
CA VAL A 87 6.73 -1.44 3.40
C VAL A 87 5.60 -2.21 2.73
N PHE A 88 5.91 -3.26 1.98
CA PHE A 88 4.93 -3.96 1.13
C PHE A 88 4.36 -5.24 1.76
N GLU A 89 4.80 -5.64 2.96
CA GLU A 89 4.19 -6.76 3.70
C GLU A 89 2.66 -6.60 3.85
N PRO A 90 2.11 -5.45 4.28
CA PRO A 90 0.66 -5.26 4.36
C PRO A 90 -0.06 -5.36 2.99
N VAL A 91 0.63 -5.01 1.90
CA VAL A 91 0.08 -5.14 0.54
C VAL A 91 0.05 -6.61 0.13
N CYS A 92 1.10 -7.36 0.46
CA CYS A 92 1.18 -8.81 0.22
C CYS A 92 0.06 -9.54 0.96
N ASP A 93 -0.15 -9.24 2.24
CA ASP A 93 -1.20 -9.83 3.06
C ASP A 93 -2.59 -9.56 2.48
N LEU A 94 -2.86 -8.31 2.07
CA LEU A 94 -4.14 -7.96 1.46
C LEU A 94 -4.35 -8.65 0.10
N LEU A 95 -3.29 -8.73 -0.72
CA LEU A 95 -3.37 -9.46 -1.99
C LEU A 95 -3.68 -10.94 -1.76
N HIS A 96 -3.00 -11.57 -0.80
CA HIS A 96 -3.29 -12.95 -0.42
C HIS A 96 -4.75 -13.12 0.00
N GLN A 97 -5.25 -12.27 0.89
CA GLN A 97 -6.65 -12.31 1.32
C GLN A 97 -7.62 -12.20 0.13
N ILE A 98 -7.45 -11.20 -0.74
CA ILE A 98 -8.35 -10.99 -1.89
C ILE A 98 -8.32 -12.18 -2.86
N LEU A 99 -7.16 -12.77 -3.08
CA LEU A 99 -6.99 -13.88 -4.02
C LEU A 99 -7.52 -15.20 -3.47
N THR A 100 -7.48 -15.41 -2.15
CA THR A 100 -7.94 -16.66 -1.52
C THR A 100 -9.40 -16.61 -1.04
N GLU A 101 -10.03 -15.43 -0.94
CA GLU A 101 -11.39 -15.24 -0.42
C GLU A 101 -12.47 -16.09 -1.14
N ASN A 102 -12.19 -16.56 -2.36
CA ASN A 102 -13.10 -17.39 -3.16
C ASN A 102 -12.54 -18.79 -3.51
N GLU A 103 -11.43 -19.20 -2.90
CA GLU A 103 -10.95 -20.57 -3.05
C GLU A 103 -11.91 -21.51 -2.32
N ARG A 104 -12.46 -22.49 -3.04
CA ARG A 104 -13.26 -23.55 -2.42
C ARG A 104 -12.37 -24.34 -1.47
N GLU A 105 -12.76 -24.46 -0.20
CA GLU A 105 -12.15 -25.41 0.73
C GLU A 105 -12.08 -26.78 0.03
N ARG A 106 -10.86 -27.31 -0.12
CA ARG A 106 -10.69 -28.70 -0.53
C ARG A 106 -11.01 -29.53 0.70
N ASP A 107 -12.14 -30.23 0.69
CA ASP A 107 -12.43 -31.27 1.69
C ASP A 107 -11.28 -32.27 1.71
N LEU A 108 -10.45 -32.21 2.75
CA LEU A 108 -9.32 -33.12 2.99
C LEU A 108 -9.72 -34.31 3.87
N THR A 109 -11.01 -34.53 4.13
CA THR A 109 -11.45 -35.72 4.87
C THR A 109 -11.16 -36.96 4.03
N PRO A 110 -10.29 -37.88 4.49
CA PRO A 110 -10.12 -39.17 3.83
C PRO A 110 -11.46 -39.92 3.94
N SER A 111 -11.99 -40.38 2.81
CA SER A 111 -13.10 -41.33 2.83
C SER A 111 -12.66 -42.59 3.56
N GLU A 112 -13.42 -42.98 4.59
CA GLU A 112 -13.24 -44.22 5.36
C GLU A 112 -13.32 -45.48 4.49
#